data_AF-A0A505IQ55-F1
#
_entry.id   AF-A0A505IQ55-F1
#
_cell.length_a   1.000
_cell.length_b   1.000
_cell.length_c   1.000
_cell.angle_alpha   90.00
_cell.angle_beta   90.00
_cell.angle_gamma   90.00
#
_symmetry.space_group_name_H-M   'P 1'
#
loop_
_entity.id
_entity.type
_entity.pdbx_description
1 polymer ?
#
loop_
_entity_poly.entity_id
_entity_poly.type
_entity_poly.pdbx_seq_one_letter_code
_entity_poly.pdbx_strand_id
1 'polypeptide(L)' 'MKLNRYILTSLIKILIVILLAILLFLAGTMIGYGVIGDGSPFKVFSPSLWNHIFEFMK' A
#
# COMPACT_ATOMS: atom_id res chain seq x y z
N MET A 1 -15.65 32.86 6.09
CA MET A 1 -14.65 31.91 5.55
C MET A 1 -14.82 30.48 6.12
N LYS A 2 -16.03 29.91 6.19
CA LYS A 2 -16.23 28.54 6.70
C LYS A 2 -15.92 27.45 5.65
N LEU A 3 -16.07 27.76 4.36
CA LEU A 3 -15.95 26.80 3.25
C LEU A 3 -14.55 26.18 3.13
N ASN A 4 -13.48 26.97 3.28
CA ASN A 4 -12.10 26.47 3.21
C ASN A 4 -11.78 25.40 4.26
N ARG A 5 -12.32 25.54 5.49
CA ARG A 5 -12.04 24.58 6.56
C ARG A 5 -12.69 23.23 6.28
N TYR A 6 -13.89 23.22 5.70
CA TYR A 6 -14.59 21.98 5.34
C TYR A 6 -13.92 21.24 4.20
N ILE A 7 -13.49 21.95 3.15
CA ILE A 7 -12.76 21.36 2.02
C ILE A 7 -11.44 20.77 2.50
N LEU A 8 -10.66 21.54 3.27
CA LEU A 8 -9.38 21.07 3.81
C LEU A 8 -9.54 19.83 4.70
N THR A 9 -10.54 19.83 5.59
CA THR A 9 -10.82 18.68 6.46
C THR A 9 -11.22 17.44 5.65
N SER A 10 -11.99 17.63 4.58
CA SER A 10 -12.41 16.53 3.71
C SER A 10 -11.24 15.95 2.92
N LEU A 11 -10.36 16.79 2.38
CA LEU A 11 -9.14 16.36 1.69
C LEU A 11 -8.19 15.59 2.63
N ILE A 12 -8.03 16.04 3.88
CA ILE A 12 -7.22 15.34 4.88
C ILE A 12 -7.81 13.96 5.18
N LYS A 13 -9.15 13.85 5.34
CA LYS A 13 -9.80 12.55 5.55
C LYS A 13 -9.56 11.60 4.38
N ILE A 14 -9.71 12.08 3.15
CA ILE A 14 -9.46 11.29 1.94
C ILE A 14 -8.00 10.83 1.91
N LEU A 15 -7.05 11.74 2.20
CA LEU A 15 -5.63 11.43 2.25
C LEU A 15 -5.32 10.35 3.30
N ILE A 16 -5.93 10.43 4.48
CA ILE A 16 -5.78 9.42 5.55
C ILE A 16 -6.32 8.06 5.09
N VAL A 17 -7.49 8.04 4.44
CA VAL A 17 -8.06 6.78 3.92
C VAL A 17 -7.16 6.16 2.87
N ILE A 18 -6.61 6.96 1.94
CA ILE A 18 -5.66 6.49 0.93
C ILE A 18 -4.39 5.95 1.60
N LEU A 19 -3.86 6.65 2.60
CA LEU A 19 -2.68 6.20 3.35
C LEU A 19 -2.94 4.87 4.04
N LEU A 20 -4.08 4.72 4.70
CA LEU A 20 -4.49 3.47 5.35
C LEU A 20 -4.65 2.34 4.32
N ALA A 21 -5.22 2.62 3.15
CA ALA A 21 -5.34 1.63 2.09
C ALA A 21 -3.97 1.14 1.59
N ILE A 22 -3.01 2.04 1.40
CA ILE A 22 -1.63 1.69 1.03
C ILE A 22 -0.97 0.85 2.13
N LEU A 23 -1.13 1.23 3.40
CA LEU A 23 -0.58 0.47 4.52
C LEU A 23 -1.17 -0.94 4.62
N LEU A 24 -2.49 -1.09 4.43
CA LEU A 24 -3.17 -2.39 4.40
C LEU A 24 -2.71 -3.24 3.22
N PHE A 25 -2.50 -2.62 2.05
CA PHE A 25 -1.97 -3.30 0.87
C PHE A 25 -0.54 -3.81 1.11
N LEU A 26 0.33 -2.97 1.68
CA LEU A 26 1.69 -3.37 2.06
C LEU A 26 1.66 -4.49 3.11
N ALA A 27 0.86 -4.35 4.16
CA ALA A 27 0.72 -5.40 5.17
C ALA A 27 0.19 -6.71 4.57
N GLY A 28 -0.82 -6.66 3.70
CA GLY A 28 -1.37 -7.82 3.02
C GLY A 28 -0.34 -8.52 2.12
N THR A 29 0.46 -7.75 1.36
CA THR A 29 1.53 -8.32 0.53
C THR A 29 2.68 -8.87 1.37
N MET A 30 3.04 -8.24 2.48
CA MET A 30 4.03 -8.75 3.44
C MET A 30 3.59 -10.08 4.05
N ILE A 31 2.32 -10.20 4.42
CA ILE A 31 1.76 -11.44 4.97
C ILE A 31 1.68 -12.51 3.87
N GLY A 32 1.14 -12.17 2.69
CA GLY A 32 0.99 -13.13 1.59
C GLY A 32 2.32 -13.66 1.06
N TYR A 33 3.29 -12.78 0.79
CA TYR A 33 4.61 -13.20 0.33
C TYR A 33 5.46 -13.79 1.45
N GLY A 34 5.41 -13.20 2.65
CA GLY A 34 6.32 -13.51 3.73
C GLY A 34 5.89 -14.67 4.63
N VAL A 35 4.61 -14.72 5.00
CA VAL A 35 4.09 -15.75 5.92
C VAL A 35 3.59 -16.97 5.15
N ILE A 36 2.94 -16.76 4.00
CA ILE A 36 2.38 -17.87 3.19
C ILE A 36 3.38 -18.35 2.15
N GLY A 37 4.19 -17.45 1.56
CA GLY A 37 5.09 -17.76 0.45
C GLY A 37 6.54 -18.10 0.83
N ASP A 38 6.86 -18.31 2.11
CA ASP A 38 8.23 -18.51 2.64
C ASP A 38 9.26 -17.41 2.24
N GLY A 39 8.78 -16.28 1.72
CA GLY A 39 9.59 -15.14 1.34
C GLY A 39 10.01 -14.29 2.54
N SER A 40 11.00 -13.42 2.36
CA SER A 40 11.24 -12.39 3.38
C SER A 40 10.14 -11.31 3.27
N PRO A 41 9.40 -10.99 4.35
CA PRO A 41 8.34 -9.98 4.31
C PRO A 41 8.82 -8.62 3.81
N PHE A 42 10.08 -8.27 4.07
CA PHE A 42 10.67 -6.99 3.65
C PHE A 42 10.95 -6.90 2.14
N LYS A 43 10.90 -8.01 1.39
CA LYS A 43 11.10 -7.99 -0.07
C LYS A 43 9.99 -7.26 -0.82
N VAL A 44 8.82 -7.01 -0.21
CA VAL A 44 7.78 -6.19 -0.86
C VAL A 44 8.22 -4.75 -1.14
N PHE A 45 9.24 -4.25 -0.42
CA PHE A 45 9.85 -2.95 -0.70
C PHE A 45 10.90 -3.00 -1.81
N SER A 46 11.29 -4.20 -2.27
CA SER A 46 12.26 -4.36 -3.34
C SER A 46 11.57 -4.34 -4.71
N PRO A 47 12.03 -3.50 -5.66
CA PRO A 47 11.53 -3.53 -7.03
C PRO A 47 11.73 -4.88 -7.73
N SER A 48 12.75 -5.63 -7.31
CA SER A 48 13.08 -6.95 -7.88
C SER A 48 11.94 -7.97 -7.72
N LEU A 49 11.24 -7.96 -6.57
CA LEU A 49 10.11 -8.85 -6.34
C LEU A 49 8.96 -8.55 -7.31
N TRP A 50 8.66 -7.27 -7.51
CA TRP A 50 7.60 -6.84 -8.40
C TRP A 50 7.93 -7.15 -9.85
N ASN A 51 9.17 -6.93 -10.29
CA ASN A 51 9.62 -7.36 -11.62
C ASN A 51 9.40 -8.86 -11.82
N HIS A 52 9.75 -9.70 -10.83
CA HIS A 52 9.50 -11.14 -10.90
C HIS A 52 8.00 -11.48 -11.00
N ILE A 53 7.14 -10.79 -10.24
CA ILE A 53 5.69 -10.96 -10.31
C ILE A 53 5.16 -10.53 -11.69
N PHE A 54 5.61 -9.39 -12.22
CA PHE A 54 5.19 -8.91 -13.54
C PHE A 54 5.70 -9.80 -14.68
N GLU A 55 6.91 -10.35 -14.55
CA GLU A 55 7.43 -11.37 -15.47
C GLU A 55 6.61 -12.64 -15.43
N PHE A 56 6.19 -13.10 -14.24
CA PHE A 56 5.30 -14.26 -14.12
C PHE A 56 3.92 -14.03 -14.74
N MET A 57 3.40 -12.80 -14.67
CA MET A 57 2.09 -12.41 -15.23
C MET A 57 2.12 -12.21 -16.76
N LYS A 58 3.30 -12.13 -17.37
CA LYS A 58 3.47 -11.96 -18.81
C LYS A 58 3.39 -13.30 -19.54
#